data_AF-A0A9D8DH76-F1
#
_entry.id   AF-A0A9D8DH76-F1
#
_cell.length_a   1.000
_cell.length_b   1.000
_cell.length_c   1.000
_cell.angle_alpha   90.00
_cell.angle_beta   90.00
_cell.angle_gamma   90.00
#
_symmetry.space_group_name_H-M   'P 1'
#
loop_
_entity.id
_entity.type
_entity.pdbx_description
1 polymer ?
#
loop_
_entity_poly.entity_id
_entity_poly.type
_entity_poly.pdbx_seq_one_letter_code
_entity_poly.pdbx_strand_id
1 'polypeptide(L)'
;MPAPLIEFPADDAERARRFWQGLLGAELTPRPEGAGRGWESEADGLRLGLHERGPGPGDTASLPYFSVPEMDAAAAKVTELGGSVIHPGERWTICRDSEGNPFALALEA
;
A
#
# COMPACT_ATOMS: atom_id res chain seq x y z
N MET A 1 3.26 -10.17 12.70
CA MET A 1 2.83 -9.08 11.80
C MET A 1 2.04 -9.71 10.66
N PRO A 2 0.87 -9.16 10.28
CA PRO A 2 0.17 -9.62 9.09
C PRO A 2 1.05 -9.45 7.85
N ALA A 3 0.77 -10.21 6.79
CA ALA A 3 1.44 -9.99 5.51
C ALA A 3 1.22 -8.53 5.06
N PRO A 4 2.27 -7.82 4.60
CA PRO A 4 2.11 -6.48 4.07
C PRO A 4 1.23 -6.52 2.82
N LEU A 5 0.43 -5.47 2.64
CA LEU A 5 -0.35 -5.27 1.43
C LEU A 5 0.56 -4.67 0.37
N ILE A 6 0.68 -5.30 -0.79
CA ILE A 6 1.42 -4.74 -1.94
C ILE A 6 0.44 -4.01 -2.83
N GLU A 7 0.56 -2.69 -2.89
CA GLU A 7 -0.27 -1.83 -3.72
C GLU A 7 0.34 -1.63 -5.11
N PHE A 8 -0.49 -1.65 -6.14
CA PHE A 8 -0.12 -1.36 -7.51
C PHE A 8 -1.03 -0.26 -8.10
N PRO A 9 -0.47 0.92 -8.46
CA PRO A 9 -1.23 1.92 -9.20
C PRO A 9 -1.43 1.50 -10.66
N ALA A 10 -2.63 1.71 -11.17
CA ALA A 10 -3.02 1.36 -12.53
C ALA A 10 -3.69 2.53 -13.26
N ASP A 11 -3.24 2.79 -14.49
CA ASP A 11 -3.88 3.73 -15.42
C ASP A 11 -5.17 3.15 -16.04
N ASP A 12 -5.26 1.82 -16.06
CA ASP A 12 -6.38 1.04 -16.56
C ASP A 12 -6.58 -0.13 -15.60
N ALA A 13 -7.52 0.05 -14.68
CA ALA A 13 -7.76 -0.89 -13.60
C ALA A 13 -8.19 -2.27 -14.12
N GLU A 14 -9.01 -2.34 -15.17
CA GLU A 14 -9.48 -3.61 -15.69
C GLU A 14 -8.35 -4.40 -16.36
N ARG A 15 -7.49 -3.73 -17.12
CA ARG A 15 -6.30 -4.36 -17.71
C ARG A 15 -5.35 -4.87 -16.63
N ALA A 16 -5.11 -4.07 -15.59
CA ALA A 16 -4.26 -4.47 -14.47
C ALA A 16 -4.86 -5.66 -13.70
N ARG A 17 -6.18 -5.66 -13.43
CA ARG A 17 -6.88 -6.79 -12.82
C ARG A 17 -6.72 -8.07 -13.63
N ARG A 18 -6.96 -8.04 -14.95
CA ARG A 18 -6.79 -9.22 -15.81
C ARG A 18 -5.37 -9.77 -15.74
N PHE A 19 -4.37 -8.89 -15.71
CA PHE A 19 -2.97 -9.30 -15.58
C PHE A 19 -2.70 -10.00 -14.25
N TRP A 20 -3.01 -9.36 -13.12
CA TRP A 20 -2.68 -9.89 -11.79
C TRP A 20 -3.47 -11.14 -11.44
N GLN A 21 -4.77 -11.17 -11.76
CA GLN A 21 -5.59 -12.38 -11.58
C GLN A 21 -5.08 -13.52 -12.47
N GLY A 22 -4.67 -13.23 -13.72
CA GLY A 22 -4.15 -14.25 -14.64
C GLY A 22 -2.78 -14.80 -14.22
N LEU A 23 -1.91 -13.95 -13.68
CA LEU A 23 -0.57 -14.34 -13.21
C LEU A 23 -0.64 -15.16 -11.91
N LEU A 24 -1.48 -14.74 -10.97
CA LEU A 24 -1.47 -15.26 -9.60
C LEU A 24 -2.62 -16.22 -9.30
N GLY A 25 -3.63 -16.30 -10.16
CA GLY A 25 -4.82 -17.13 -9.94
C GLY A 25 -5.73 -16.61 -8.82
N ALA A 26 -5.43 -15.46 -8.22
CA ALA A 26 -6.19 -14.85 -7.14
C ALA A 26 -7.27 -13.90 -7.67
N GLU A 27 -8.46 -13.92 -7.07
CA GLU A 27 -9.54 -12.98 -7.41
C GLU A 27 -9.29 -11.62 -6.75
N LEU A 28 -9.40 -10.53 -7.53
CA LEU A 28 -9.30 -9.15 -7.04
C LEU A 28 -10.71 -8.56 -6.95
N THR A 29 -11.24 -8.44 -5.74
CA THR A 29 -12.59 -7.93 -5.48
C THR A 29 -12.58 -6.45 -5.10
N PRO A 30 -13.65 -5.69 -5.34
CA PRO A 30 -13.73 -4.29 -4.87
C PRO A 30 -13.48 -4.21 -3.36
N ARG A 31 -12.78 -3.16 -2.93
CA ARG A 31 -12.50 -2.93 -1.51
C ARG A 31 -13.78 -2.68 -0.70
N PRO A 32 -13.80 -3.05 0.58
CA PRO A 32 -14.90 -2.70 1.48
C PRO A 32 -14.99 -1.17 1.67
N GLU A 33 -16.16 -0.71 2.09
CA GLU A 33 -16.39 0.70 2.38
C GLU A 33 -15.40 1.22 3.44
N GLY A 34 -14.81 2.40 3.19
CA GLY A 34 -13.83 3.01 4.09
C GLY A 34 -12.37 2.53 3.93
N ALA A 35 -12.09 1.55 3.06
CA ALA A 35 -10.73 1.08 2.74
C ALA A 35 -10.11 1.77 1.49
N GLY A 36 -10.70 2.88 1.07
CA GLY A 36 -10.33 3.58 -0.17
C GLY A 36 -10.96 2.95 -1.41
N ARG A 37 -10.76 3.58 -2.56
CA ARG A 37 -11.24 3.06 -3.85
C ARG A 37 -10.22 2.07 -4.42
N GLY A 38 -10.71 1.01 -5.03
CA GLY A 38 -9.87 0.04 -5.72
C GLY A 38 -10.34 -1.38 -5.55
N TRP A 39 -9.41 -2.30 -5.75
CA TRP A 39 -9.60 -3.73 -5.58
C TRP A 39 -8.53 -4.28 -4.65
N GLU A 40 -8.85 -5.38 -4.00
CA GLU A 40 -7.94 -6.11 -3.14
C GLU A 40 -8.11 -7.61 -3.30
N SER A 41 -7.06 -8.34 -2.94
CA SER A 41 -7.06 -9.79 -2.87
C SER A 41 -6.26 -10.22 -1.66
N GLU A 42 -6.75 -11.22 -0.95
CA GLU A 42 -6.03 -11.93 0.10
C GLU A 42 -6.15 -13.42 -0.19
N ALA A 43 -5.08 -14.00 -0.72
CA ALA A 43 -5.02 -15.41 -1.11
C ALA A 43 -3.63 -15.96 -0.84
N ASP A 44 -3.53 -17.18 -0.34
CA ASP A 44 -2.27 -17.91 -0.11
C ASP A 44 -1.21 -17.12 0.67
N GLY A 45 -1.64 -16.28 1.62
CA GLY A 45 -0.76 -15.45 2.45
C GLY A 45 -0.20 -14.21 1.75
N LEU A 46 -0.66 -13.90 0.53
CA LEU A 46 -0.33 -12.69 -0.21
C LEU A 46 -1.52 -11.71 -0.19
N ARG A 47 -1.22 -10.45 0.15
CA ARG A 47 -2.20 -9.35 0.14
C ARG A 47 -1.83 -8.35 -0.96
N LEU A 48 -2.74 -8.13 -1.90
CA LEU A 48 -2.54 -7.26 -3.06
C LEU A 48 -3.63 -6.22 -3.16
N GLY A 49 -3.24 -5.02 -3.61
CA GLY A 49 -4.16 -3.94 -3.89
C GLY A 49 -3.94 -3.36 -5.28
N LEU A 50 -5.03 -2.98 -5.93
CA LEU A 50 -5.01 -2.15 -7.13
C LEU A 50 -5.80 -0.88 -6.86
N HIS A 51 -5.20 0.25 -7.20
CA HIS A 51 -5.86 1.54 -7.16
C HIS A 51 -5.58 2.33 -8.44
N GLU A 52 -6.38 3.36 -8.69
CA GLU A 52 -6.19 4.26 -9.82
C GLU A 52 -4.91 5.06 -9.64
N ARG A 53 -4.05 5.13 -10.67
CA ARG A 53 -2.85 5.96 -10.63
C ARG A 53 -3.23 7.42 -10.42
N GLY A 54 -2.68 8.02 -9.38
CA GLY A 54 -2.85 9.42 -9.01
C GLY A 54 -1.53 10.20 -9.08
N PRO A 55 -1.58 11.51 -8.86
CA PRO A 55 -0.38 12.35 -8.78
C PRO A 55 0.28 12.30 -7.38
N GLY A 56 -0.34 11.64 -6.40
CA GLY A 56 0.14 11.61 -5.02
C GLY A 56 1.40 10.75 -4.84
N PRO A 57 2.23 11.00 -3.81
CA PRO A 57 3.42 10.20 -3.53
C PRO A 57 3.13 8.70 -3.33
N GLY A 58 1.92 8.36 -2.87
CA GLY A 58 1.44 6.98 -2.71
C GLY A 58 0.94 6.32 -3.99
N ASP A 59 0.67 7.11 -5.04
CA ASP A 59 -0.15 6.66 -6.17
C ASP A 59 0.66 6.46 -7.46
N THR A 60 1.98 6.66 -7.41
CA THR A 60 2.85 6.66 -8.62
C THR A 60 3.72 5.43 -8.76
N ALA A 61 3.99 4.71 -7.67
CA ALA A 61 4.82 3.51 -7.64
C ALA A 61 4.10 2.37 -6.91
N SER A 62 4.57 1.13 -7.11
CA SER A 62 4.13 0.03 -6.25
C SER A 62 4.74 0.17 -4.88
N LEU A 63 3.92 0.00 -3.83
CA LEU A 63 4.34 0.21 -2.45
C LEU A 63 3.93 -0.98 -1.57
N PRO A 64 4.83 -1.48 -0.71
CA PRO A 64 4.42 -2.30 0.42
C PRO A 64 3.82 -1.42 1.53
N TYR A 65 2.67 -1.83 2.05
CA TYR A 65 1.97 -1.22 3.17
C TYR A 65 2.17 -2.09 4.41
N PHE A 66 2.83 -1.54 5.42
CA PHE A 66 3.06 -2.19 6.70
C PHE A 66 2.07 -1.67 7.75
N SER A 67 1.34 -2.59 8.38
CA SER A 67 0.43 -2.25 9.47
C SER A 67 1.19 -1.88 10.73
N VAL A 68 0.81 -0.77 11.36
CA VAL A 68 1.38 -0.28 12.61
C VAL A 68 0.27 0.09 13.61
N PRO A 69 0.49 -0.12 14.92
CA PRO A 69 -0.53 0.16 15.93
C PRO A 69 -0.61 1.65 16.32
N GLU A 70 0.43 2.43 16.02
CA GLU A 70 0.52 3.85 16.41
C GLU A 70 1.32 4.59 15.32
N MET A 71 0.68 5.55 14.65
CA MET A 71 1.23 6.19 13.45
C MET A 71 2.37 7.16 13.79
N ASP A 72 2.20 7.99 14.83
CA ASP A 72 3.16 9.03 15.18
C ASP A 72 4.49 8.42 15.66
N ALA A 73 4.42 7.39 16.49
CA ALA A 73 5.56 6.63 16.98
C ALA A 73 6.28 5.90 15.84
N ALA A 74 5.53 5.30 14.91
CA ALA A 74 6.11 4.64 13.75
C ALA A 74 6.80 5.64 12.81
N ALA A 75 6.16 6.76 12.49
CA ALA A 75 6.72 7.83 11.67
C ALA A 75 7.98 8.47 12.30
N ALA A 76 7.97 8.68 13.61
CA ALA A 76 9.16 9.12 14.35
C ALA A 76 10.30 8.10 14.22
N LYS A 77 9.99 6.79 14.34
CA LYS A 77 10.98 5.73 14.20
C LYS A 77 11.58 5.65 12.80
N VAL A 78 10.79 5.88 11.76
CA VAL A 78 11.29 5.98 10.37
C VAL A 78 12.39 7.03 10.27
N THR A 79 12.15 8.22 10.84
CA THR A 79 13.13 9.31 10.82
C THR A 79 14.37 8.99 11.66
N GLU A 80 14.19 8.42 12.86
CA GLU A 80 15.30 7.99 13.75
C GLU A 80 16.25 7.00 13.06
N LEU A 81 15.70 6.10 12.25
CA LEU A 81 16.44 5.07 11.52
C LEU A 81 17.05 5.56 10.20
N GLY A 82 16.98 6.86 9.90
CA GLY A 82 17.54 7.45 8.68
C GLY A 82 16.64 7.40 7.45
N GLY A 83 15.38 7.01 7.61
CA GLY A 83 14.34 7.15 6.58
C GLY A 83 13.73 8.56 6.58
N SER A 84 12.69 8.74 5.76
CA SER A 84 11.97 10.01 5.65
C SER A 84 10.47 9.81 5.46
N VAL A 85 9.67 10.71 6.05
CA VAL A 85 8.24 10.80 5.78
C VAL A 85 8.02 11.74 4.59
N ILE A 86 7.37 11.23 3.55
CA ILE A 86 7.11 11.97 2.29
C ILE A 86 5.72 12.57 2.28
N HIS A 87 4.74 11.83 2.80
CA HIS A 87 3.35 12.28 2.89
C HIS A 87 2.75 11.80 4.21
N PRO A 88 2.69 12.66 5.24
CA PRO A 88 2.08 12.30 6.52
C PRO A 88 0.57 12.18 6.37
N GLY A 89 -0.01 11.18 7.05
CA GLY A 89 -1.46 11.02 7.13
C GLY A 89 -1.86 10.15 8.32
N GLU A 90 -3.05 10.41 8.85
CA GLU A 90 -3.54 9.78 10.09
C GLU A 90 -3.71 8.27 9.94
N ARG A 91 -4.22 7.81 8.79
CA ARG A 91 -4.46 6.39 8.52
C ARG A 91 -3.40 5.75 7.62
N TRP A 92 -2.82 6.53 6.72
CA TRP A 92 -1.75 6.10 5.83
C TRP A 92 -0.68 7.18 5.73
N THR A 93 0.57 6.80 5.94
CA THR A 93 1.73 7.68 5.79
C THR A 93 2.69 7.08 4.78
N ILE A 94 3.11 7.86 3.78
CA ILE A 94 4.07 7.43 2.75
C ILE A 94 5.47 7.86 3.17
N CYS A 95 6.41 6.91 3.12
CA CYS A 95 7.78 7.04 3.59
C CYS A 95 8.79 6.61 2.54
N ARG A 96 10.07 6.90 2.81
CA ARG A 96 11.24 6.23 2.22
C ARG A 96 12.11 5.63 3.32
N ASP A 97 12.70 4.47 3.06
CA ASP A 97 13.69 3.87 3.96
C ASP A 97 15.05 4.59 3.86
N SER A 98 16.08 4.05 4.51
CA SER A 98 17.44 4.61 4.49
C SER A 98 18.11 4.56 3.11
N GLU A 99 17.60 3.75 2.19
CA GLU A 99 18.11 3.59 0.82
C GLU A 99 17.24 4.35 -0.21
N GLY A 100 16.18 5.04 0.25
CA GLY A 100 15.26 5.79 -0.61
C GLY A 100 14.12 4.96 -1.20
N ASN A 101 13.97 3.68 -0.84
CA ASN A 101 12.89 2.82 -1.32
C ASN A 101 11.55 3.29 -0.73
N PRO A 102 10.51 3.49 -1.55
CA PRO A 102 9.25 3.98 -1.05
C PRO A 102 8.43 2.85 -0.41
N PHE A 103 7.75 3.16 0.69
CA PHE A 103 6.81 2.26 1.36
C PHE A 103 5.72 3.07 2.07
N ALA A 104 4.68 2.39 2.55
CA ALA A 104 3.63 3.02 3.33
C ALA A 104 3.50 2.37 4.71
N LEU A 105 3.16 3.20 5.70
CA LEU A 105 2.63 2.77 6.98
C LEU A 105 1.10 2.87 6.92
N ALA A 106 0.41 1.86 7.43
CA ALA A 106 -1.04 1.85 7.57
C ALA A 106 -1.40 1.64 9.04
N LEU A 107 -2.25 2.52 9.60
CA LEU A 107 -2.75 2.32 10.95
C LEU A 107 -3.61 1.05 11.00
N GLU A 108 -3.36 0.19 11.98
CA GLU A 108 -4.22 -0.96 12.27
C GLU A 108 -5.65 -0.48 12.57
N ALA A 109 -6.63 -1.24 12.09
CA ALA A 109 -8.05 -0.95 12.31
C ALA A 109 -8.50 -1.37 13.71
#